data_AF-A0A2T5V5M3-F1
#
_entry.id   AF-A0A2T5V5M3-F1
#
_cell.length_a   1.000
_cell.length_b   1.000
_cell.length_c   1.000
_cell.angle_alpha   90.00
_cell.angle_beta   90.00
_cell.angle_gamma   90.00
#
_symmetry.space_group_name_H-M   'P 1'
#
loop_
_entity.id
_entity.type
_entity.pdbx_description
1 polymer ?
#
loop_
_entity_poly.entity_id
_entity_poly.type
_entity_poly.pdbx_seq_one_letter_code
_entity_poly.pdbx_strand_id
1 'polypeptide(L)'
;MSESKKMEVKERLALLSKAIDEKVKQLDKRGELTSRHEAYAGDLKKRQYELHVKLEKSVHDNNFWEAMKSELELDSSALLSEFRSWVEGLDTGKL
;
A
#
# COMPACT_ATOMS: atom_id res chain seq x y z
N MET A 1 -24.18 -0.41 -0.46
CA MET A 1 -23.22 -0.30 0.66
C MET A 1 -21.90 -1.04 0.39
N SER A 2 -21.88 -2.22 -0.24
CA SER A 2 -20.63 -2.92 -0.57
C SER A 2 -19.74 -2.19 -1.60
N GLU A 3 -20.35 -1.50 -2.55
CA GLU A 3 -19.62 -0.80 -3.63
C GLU A 3 -18.81 0.40 -3.14
N SER A 4 -19.34 1.19 -2.19
CA SER A 4 -18.60 2.29 -1.54
C SER A 4 -17.33 1.77 -0.86
N LYS A 5 -17.44 0.67 -0.11
CA LYS A 5 -16.30 0.07 0.57
C LYS A 5 -15.24 -0.47 -0.40
N LYS A 6 -15.67 -1.14 -1.47
CA LYS A 6 -14.77 -1.58 -2.55
C LYS A 6 -13.99 -0.40 -3.13
N MET A 7 -14.68 0.70 -3.41
CA MET A 7 -14.06 1.93 -3.92
C MET A 7 -13.11 2.56 -2.91
N GLU A 8 -13.46 2.62 -1.63
CA GLU A 8 -12.57 3.13 -0.58
C GLU A 8 -11.27 2.33 -0.47
N VAL A 9 -11.33 1.00 -0.49
CA VAL A 9 -10.13 0.15 -0.45
C VAL A 9 -9.30 0.35 -1.73
N LYS A 10 -9.96 0.44 -2.89
CA LYS A 10 -9.30 0.70 -4.18
C LYS A 10 -8.53 2.02 -4.17
N GLU A 11 -9.19 3.09 -3.73
CA GLU A 11 -8.59 4.42 -3.65
C GLU A 11 -7.43 4.45 -2.66
N ARG A 12 -7.57 3.84 -1.48
CA ARG A 12 -6.48 3.75 -0.49
C ARG A 12 -5.25 3.05 -1.05
N LEU A 13 -5.43 1.91 -1.73
CA LEU A 13 -4.32 1.18 -2.36
C LEU A 13 -3.65 2.00 -3.48
N ALA A 14 -4.43 2.74 -4.28
CA ALA A 14 -3.90 3.60 -5.33
C ALA A 14 -3.13 4.80 -4.75
N LEU A 15 -3.63 5.43 -3.69
CA LEU A 15 -2.96 6.50 -2.99
C LEU A 15 -1.66 6.02 -2.35
N LEU A 16 -1.65 4.83 -1.75
CA LEU A 16 -0.44 4.23 -1.19
C LEU A 16 0.64 4.01 -2.25
N SER A 17 0.29 3.45 -3.42
CA SER A 17 1.27 3.26 -4.51
C SER A 17 1.92 4.58 -4.92
N LYS A 18 1.13 5.65 -5.06
CA LYS A 18 1.64 6.99 -5.38
C LYS A 18 2.55 7.52 -4.27
N ALA A 19 2.14 7.38 -3.01
CA ALA A 19 2.92 7.84 -1.87
C ALA A 19 4.28 7.14 -1.75
N ILE A 20 4.36 5.83 -2.04
CA ILE A 20 5.62 5.09 -2.09
C ILE A 20 6.54 5.67 -3.17
N ASP A 21 6.02 5.84 -4.39
CA ASP A 21 6.79 6.38 -5.52
C ASP A 21 7.28 7.82 -5.24
N GLU A 22 6.44 8.64 -4.63
CA GLU A 22 6.79 10.01 -4.24
C GLU A 22 7.87 10.04 -3.16
N LYS A 23 7.80 9.18 -2.13
CA LYS A 23 8.82 9.14 -1.08
C LYS A 23 10.17 8.67 -1.62
N VAL A 24 10.19 7.63 -2.47
CA VAL A 24 11.42 7.18 -3.16
C VAL A 24 12.03 8.32 -3.97
N LYS A 25 11.23 9.03 -4.76
CA LYS A 25 11.68 10.19 -5.54
C LYS A 25 12.20 11.33 -4.65
N GLN A 26 11.61 11.55 -3.49
CA GLN A 26 12.09 12.55 -2.52
C GLN A 26 13.45 12.18 -1.94
N LEU A 27 13.64 10.91 -1.56
CA LEU A 27 14.93 10.40 -1.06
C LEU A 27 16.02 10.53 -2.13
N ASP A 28 15.71 10.16 -3.37
CA ASP A 28 16.64 10.25 -4.51
C ASP A 28 17.09 11.70 -4.75
N LYS A 29 16.12 12.63 -4.77
CA LYS A 29 16.40 14.07 -4.92
C LYS A 29 17.27 14.66 -3.80
N ARG A 30 17.25 14.06 -2.61
CA ARG A 30 18.08 14.47 -1.47
C ARG A 30 19.43 13.77 -1.44
N GLY A 31 19.65 12.77 -2.30
CA GLY A 31 20.83 11.90 -2.24
C GLY A 31 20.80 10.93 -1.04
N GLU A 32 19.63 10.73 -0.44
CA GLU A 32 19.41 9.87 0.73
C GLU A 32 18.86 8.49 0.34
N LEU A 33 18.63 8.24 -0.95
CA LEU A 33 18.16 6.96 -1.43
C LEU A 33 19.28 5.92 -1.30
N THR A 34 18.95 4.79 -0.68
CA THR A 34 19.85 3.65 -0.54
C THR A 34 19.20 2.42 -1.15
N SER A 35 20.00 1.40 -1.50
CA SER A 35 19.48 0.13 -2.01
C SER A 35 18.51 -0.55 -1.02
N ARG A 36 18.67 -0.29 0.28
CA ARG A 36 17.73 -0.77 1.31
C ARG A 36 16.37 -0.06 1.22
N HIS A 37 16.37 1.25 0.97
CA HIS A 37 15.13 2.02 0.74
C HIS A 37 14.41 1.54 -0.51
N GLU A 38 15.14 1.30 -1.60
CA GLU A 38 14.59 0.79 -2.86
C GLU A 38 14.00 -0.61 -2.70
N ALA A 39 14.72 -1.52 -2.05
CA ALA A 39 14.24 -2.87 -1.79
C ALA A 39 12.94 -2.85 -0.96
N TYR A 40 12.93 -2.07 0.12
CA TYR A 40 11.76 -1.97 0.99
C TYR A 40 10.55 -1.33 0.29
N ALA A 41 10.77 -0.26 -0.48
CA ALA A 41 9.71 0.34 -1.30
C ALA A 41 9.18 -0.64 -2.36
N GLY A 42 10.07 -1.44 -2.97
CA GLY A 42 9.70 -2.52 -3.89
C GLY A 42 8.81 -3.57 -3.24
N ASP A 43 9.15 -4.01 -2.02
CA ASP A 43 8.36 -4.97 -1.26
C ASP A 43 6.97 -4.42 -0.86
N LEU A 44 6.90 -3.13 -0.49
CA LEU A 44 5.61 -2.47 -0.25
C LEU A 44 4.75 -2.41 -1.51
N LYS A 45 5.34 -2.05 -2.67
CA LYS A 45 4.61 -2.00 -3.94
C LYS A 45 4.13 -3.37 -4.39
N LYS A 46 4.96 -4.40 -4.23
CA LYS A 46 4.57 -5.78 -4.56
C LYS A 46 3.34 -6.20 -3.76
N ARG A 47 3.36 -5.99 -2.44
CA ARG A 47 2.23 -6.33 -1.56
C ARG A 47 0.99 -5.47 -1.84
N GLN A 48 1.18 -4.18 -2.13
CA GLN A 48 0.08 -3.30 -2.57
C GLN A 48 -0.58 -3.84 -3.86
N TYR A 49 0.21 -4.27 -4.83
CA TYR A 49 -0.27 -4.82 -6.09
C TYR A 49 -1.02 -6.15 -5.88
N GLU A 50 -0.51 -7.03 -5.02
CA GLU A 50 -1.19 -8.28 -4.66
C GLU A 50 -2.58 -8.02 -4.06
N LEU A 51 -2.71 -7.04 -3.16
CA LEU A 51 -4.01 -6.63 -2.61
C LEU A 51 -4.92 -6.02 -3.67
N HIS A 52 -4.36 -5.23 -4.60
CA HIS A 52 -5.13 -4.68 -5.70
C HIS A 52 -5.69 -5.78 -6.61
N VAL A 53 -4.89 -6.79 -6.96
CA VAL A 53 -5.33 -7.94 -7.75
C VAL A 53 -6.41 -8.75 -7.02
N LYS A 54 -6.27 -8.97 -5.70
CA LYS A 54 -7.32 -9.61 -4.88
C LYS A 54 -8.62 -8.79 -4.92
N LEU A 55 -8.52 -7.46 -4.80
CA LEU A 55 -9.67 -6.56 -4.87
C LEU A 55 -10.36 -6.60 -6.23
N GLU A 56 -9.62 -6.54 -7.34
CA GLU A 56 -10.20 -6.58 -8.70
C GLU A 56 -10.94 -7.92 -8.94
N LYS A 57 -10.42 -9.05 -8.43
CA LYS A 57 -11.16 -10.33 -8.46
C LYS A 57 -12.49 -10.24 -7.71
N SER A 58 -12.54 -9.51 -6.60
CA SER A 58 -13.76 -9.28 -5.81
C SER A 58 -14.75 -8.30 -6.44
N VAL A 59 -14.33 -7.49 -7.41
CA VAL A 59 -15.22 -6.59 -8.14
C VAL A 59 -16.17 -7.39 -9.03
N HIS A 60 -15.68 -8.47 -9.65
CA HIS A 60 -16.45 -9.32 -10.56
C HIS A 60 -17.29 -10.40 -9.86
N ASP A 61 -17.03 -10.69 -8.59
CA ASP A 61 -17.76 -11.68 -7.79
C ASP A 61 -18.12 -11.12 -6.40
N ASN A 62 -19.41 -10.83 -6.20
CA ASN A 62 -19.91 -10.32 -4.93
C ASN A 62 -19.82 -11.31 -3.79
N ASN A 63 -19.89 -12.63 -4.04
CA ASN A 63 -19.71 -13.63 -3.00
C ASN A 63 -18.25 -13.66 -2.54
N PHE A 64 -17.33 -13.53 -3.49
CA PHE A 64 -15.90 -13.40 -3.19
C PHE A 64 -15.60 -12.13 -2.37
N TRP A 65 -16.23 -11.00 -2.70
CA TRP A 65 -16.12 -9.79 -1.88
C TRP A 65 -16.59 -10.00 -0.44
N GLU A 66 -17.78 -10.57 -0.24
CA GLU A 66 -18.31 -10.76 1.12
C GLU A 66 -17.41 -11.68 1.97
N ALA A 67 -16.74 -12.66 1.33
CA ALA A 67 -15.76 -13.52 1.98
C ALA A 67 -14.44 -12.80 2.30
N MET A 68 -13.97 -11.89 1.43
CA MET A 68 -12.62 -11.31 1.50
C MET A 68 -12.57 -9.88 2.06
N LYS A 69 -13.72 -9.19 2.21
CA LYS A 69 -13.75 -7.77 2.58
C LYS A 69 -12.99 -7.45 3.86
N SER A 70 -13.11 -8.29 4.89
CA SER A 70 -12.44 -8.07 6.18
C SER A 70 -10.93 -8.30 6.07
N GLU A 71 -10.49 -9.30 5.31
CA GLU A 71 -9.06 -9.52 5.02
C GLU A 71 -8.49 -8.34 4.25
N LEU A 72 -9.16 -7.88 3.19
CA LEU A 72 -8.72 -6.73 2.39
C LEU A 72 -8.67 -5.44 3.22
N GLU A 73 -9.65 -5.20 4.10
CA GLU A 73 -9.66 -4.04 5.01
C GLU A 73 -8.48 -4.12 6.00
N LEU A 74 -8.21 -5.28 6.59
CA LEU A 74 -7.11 -5.48 7.54
C LEU A 74 -5.73 -5.38 6.87
N ASP A 75 -5.53 -6.10 5.77
CA ASP A 75 -4.25 -6.13 5.05
C ASP A 75 -3.90 -4.76 4.48
N SER A 76 -4.88 -4.04 3.92
CA SER A 76 -4.65 -2.68 3.41
C SER A 76 -4.31 -1.70 4.54
N SER A 77 -4.95 -1.84 5.71
CA SER A 77 -4.66 -1.02 6.88
C SER A 77 -3.28 -1.32 7.47
N ALA A 78 -2.91 -2.59 7.53
CA ALA A 78 -1.59 -3.03 7.97
C ALA A 78 -0.49 -2.48 7.06
N LEU A 79 -0.66 -2.59 5.74
CA LEU A 79 0.30 -2.09 4.76
C LEU A 79 0.46 -0.56 4.82
N LEU A 80 -0.65 0.17 5.02
CA LEU A 80 -0.61 1.62 5.25
C LEU A 80 0.14 1.98 6.54
N SER A 81 -0.10 1.25 7.63
CA SER A 81 0.61 1.45 8.89
C SER A 81 2.10 1.19 8.73
N GLU A 82 2.46 0.13 8.02
CA GLU A 82 3.85 -0.22 7.76
C GLU A 82 4.56 0.86 6.94
N PHE A 83 3.94 1.36 5.88
CA PHE A 83 4.47 2.49 5.11
C PHE A 83 4.68 3.73 5.99
N ARG A 84 3.73 4.05 6.88
CA ARG A 84 3.86 5.19 7.81
C ARG A 84 5.03 5.01 8.76
N SER A 85 5.17 3.83 9.38
CA SER A 85 6.29 3.54 10.28
C SER A 85 7.63 3.61 9.55
N TRP A 86 7.69 3.19 8.29
CA TRP A 86 8.88 3.36 7.46
C TRP A 86 9.21 4.84 7.23
N VAL A 87 8.23 5.65 6.82
CA VAL A 87 8.41 7.10 6.63
C VAL A 87 8.86 7.79 7.91
N GLU A 88 8.25 7.48 9.06
CA GLU A 88 8.64 8.02 10.38
C GLU A 88 10.05 7.58 10.78
N GLY A 89 10.44 6.34 10.46
CA GLY A 89 11.80 5.84 10.69
C GLY A 89 12.85 6.60 9.88
N LEU A 90 12.51 6.98 8.64
CA LEU A 90 13.38 7.78 7.79
C LEU A 90 13.56 9.20 8.34
N ASP A 91 12.46 9.82 8.78
CA ASP A 91 12.49 11.21 9.27
C ASP A 91 13.17 11.33 10.65
N THR A 92 13.24 10.23 11.41
CA THR A 92 13.95 10.17 12.71
C THR A 92 15.38 9.65 12.63
N GLY A 93 15.86 9.25 11.46
CA GLY A 93 17.22 8.70 11.26
C GLY A 93 17.45 7.37 11.96
N LYS A 94 16.39 6.61 12.26
CA LYS A 94 16.44 5.34 13.01
C LYS A 94 16.45 4.09 12.11
N LEU A 95 16.52 4.26 10.79
CA LEU A 95 16.50 3.19 9.80
C LEU A 95 17.86 2.94 9.16
#